data_AF-A0A164D4Y6-F1
#
_entry.id   AF-A0A164D4Y6-F1
#
_cell.length_a   1.000
_cell.length_b   1.000
_cell.length_c   1.000
_cell.angle_alpha   90.00
_cell.angle_beta   90.00
_cell.angle_gamma   90.00
#
_symmetry.space_group_name_H-M   'P 1'
#
loop_
_entity.id
_entity.type
_entity.pdbx_description
1 polymer ?
#
loop_
_entity_poly.entity_id
_entity_poly.type
_entity_poly.pdbx_seq_one_letter_code
_entity_poly.pdbx_strand_id
1 'polypeptide(L)'
;MADDKKATEETPKKAPAKKAPAKAAAEKKAPAKAAEKKAPAKSAKADDTAAEKAPAKKAPAKKAAPKAADDAVREPVLKVHHLRPAPGAKKDKTRVGRGEGSKGKTAGRGTKGSKARNNIRPGFEGGQLPYHMRAPKLRGFKNPFRVEYQVVNLEKLAELYPKGGDVTVDDLVAKGAVRKNERVKVLGNGDIQVKLNVAVDKVSGSAEQKIVAAGGSVK
;
A
#
# COMPACT_ATOMS: atom_id res chain seq x y z
N MET A 1 64.39 18.60 -37.20
CA MET A 1 64.21 19.72 -38.14
C MET A 1 62.75 19.66 -38.57
N ALA A 2 61.89 20.18 -37.70
CA ALA A 2 61.19 21.46 -37.88
C ALA A 2 60.04 21.28 -38.89
N ASP A 3 58.78 21.22 -38.45
CA ASP A 3 57.88 22.39 -38.25
C ASP A 3 57.84 23.23 -39.55
N ASP A 4 56.69 23.51 -40.19
CA ASP A 4 55.51 24.13 -39.61
C ASP A 4 54.41 24.34 -40.70
N LYS A 5 53.13 24.33 -40.28
CA LYS A 5 51.95 25.09 -40.79
C LYS A 5 51.43 24.95 -42.25
N LYS A 6 50.16 25.22 -42.59
CA LYS A 6 48.82 25.38 -41.95
C LYS A 6 47.90 26.00 -43.02
N ALA A 7 46.71 25.46 -43.26
CA ALA A 7 45.52 26.18 -43.77
C ALA A 7 44.29 25.31 -43.49
N THR A 8 43.58 25.42 -42.35
CA THR A 8 42.40 26.26 -42.05
C THR A 8 41.36 26.40 -43.17
N GLU A 9 40.20 25.78 -42.95
CA GLU A 9 38.91 26.21 -43.50
C GLU A 9 37.88 26.25 -42.35
N GLU A 10 37.12 27.34 -42.28
CA GLU A 10 36.26 27.76 -41.17
C GLU A 10 34.77 27.45 -41.43
N THR A 11 34.13 26.78 -40.46
CA THR A 11 32.78 27.02 -39.88
C THR A 11 31.51 26.93 -40.79
N PRO A 12 30.29 26.67 -40.25
CA PRO A 12 29.57 27.63 -39.39
C PRO A 12 28.94 27.05 -38.11
N LYS A 13 28.86 27.96 -37.13
CA LYS A 13 28.26 27.85 -35.79
C LYS A 13 26.74 27.67 -35.82
N LYS A 14 26.22 26.82 -34.93
CA LYS A 14 24.79 26.71 -34.57
C LYS A 14 24.47 27.67 -33.41
N ALA A 15 23.48 28.53 -33.60
CA ALA A 15 23.02 29.56 -32.66
C ALA A 15 22.31 28.99 -31.40
N PRO A 16 22.36 29.67 -30.24
CA PRO A 16 21.79 29.19 -28.98
C PRO A 16 20.31 29.54 -28.80
N ALA A 17 19.53 28.59 -28.27
CA ALA A 17 18.11 28.74 -27.97
C ALA A 17 17.87 29.66 -26.75
N LYS A 18 16.91 30.58 -26.91
CA LYS A 18 16.49 31.55 -25.89
C LYS A 18 15.60 30.93 -24.82
N LYS A 19 15.81 31.45 -23.61
CA LYS A 19 15.20 31.16 -22.31
C LYS A 19 13.78 31.77 -22.21
N ALA A 20 12.80 31.01 -21.72
CA ALA A 20 11.49 31.53 -21.31
C ALA A 20 11.49 31.81 -19.78
N PRO A 21 11.01 32.98 -19.30
CA PRO A 21 10.94 33.27 -17.87
C PRO A 21 9.57 32.97 -17.25
N ALA A 22 9.62 32.81 -15.92
CA ALA A 22 8.59 32.36 -15.01
C ALA A 22 7.35 33.26 -14.88
N LYS A 23 6.22 32.65 -14.50
CA LYS A 23 4.97 33.31 -14.09
C LYS A 23 4.92 33.43 -12.57
N ALA A 24 4.78 34.67 -12.08
CA ALA A 24 4.65 35.05 -10.69
C ALA A 24 3.29 34.63 -10.09
N ALA A 25 3.29 34.26 -8.80
CA ALA A 25 2.10 34.10 -7.97
C ALA A 25 2.01 35.28 -6.99
N ALA A 26 0.88 35.98 -7.01
CA ALA A 26 0.57 37.12 -6.17
C ALA A 26 0.01 36.70 -4.80
N GLU A 27 0.47 37.39 -3.76
CA GLU A 27 -0.11 37.41 -2.40
C GLU A 27 -1.52 38.00 -2.40
N LYS A 28 -2.41 37.49 -1.52
CA LYS A 28 -3.48 38.30 -0.93
C LYS A 28 -3.59 38.10 0.57
N LYS A 29 -3.67 39.27 1.20
CA LYS A 29 -3.61 39.68 2.60
C LYS A 29 -5.00 39.56 3.26
N ALA A 30 -5.03 39.21 4.54
CA ALA A 30 -6.18 39.43 5.44
C ALA A 30 -6.43 40.93 5.66
N PRO A 31 -7.61 41.32 6.19
CA PRO A 31 -7.53 42.04 7.47
C PRO A 31 -8.68 41.77 8.46
N ALA A 32 -8.36 42.03 9.72
CA ALA A 32 -9.21 42.01 10.91
C ALA A 32 -9.82 43.38 11.24
N LYS A 33 -10.91 43.38 12.03
CA LYS A 33 -11.38 44.38 13.03
C LYS A 33 -12.80 43.98 13.48
N ALA A 34 -13.31 44.20 14.69
CA ALA A 34 -12.90 44.99 15.84
C ALA A 34 -13.56 44.42 17.13
N ALA A 35 -13.00 44.78 18.28
CA ALA A 35 -13.57 44.55 19.61
C ALA A 35 -14.14 45.87 20.15
N GLU A 36 -15.22 45.79 20.95
CA GLU A 36 -15.56 46.86 21.89
C GLU A 36 -16.27 46.30 23.14
N LYS A 37 -15.91 46.85 24.31
CA LYS A 37 -16.33 46.47 25.66
C LYS A 37 -17.42 47.42 26.16
N LYS A 38 -18.37 46.94 26.97
CA LYS A 38 -18.81 47.61 28.21
C LYS A 38 -19.75 46.73 29.06
N ALA A 39 -19.38 46.51 30.32
CA ALA A 39 -20.27 46.15 31.44
C ALA A 39 -20.73 47.49 32.14
N PRO A 40 -21.60 47.57 33.19
CA PRO A 40 -21.62 46.66 34.36
C PRO A 40 -22.96 46.48 35.14
N ALA A 41 -22.89 45.62 36.17
CA ALA A 41 -23.43 45.80 37.54
C ALA A 41 -24.60 44.90 38.06
N LYS A 42 -24.20 44.02 39.01
CA LYS A 42 -24.74 43.76 40.38
C LYS A 42 -26.15 43.17 40.62
N SER A 43 -26.19 42.00 41.25
CA SER A 43 -26.69 41.72 42.63
C SER A 43 -26.75 40.19 42.84
N ALA A 44 -25.94 39.58 43.71
CA ALA A 44 -26.06 39.47 45.18
C ALA A 44 -27.22 38.57 45.64
N LYS A 45 -26.92 37.32 46.06
CA LYS A 45 -27.13 36.79 47.42
C LYS A 45 -26.86 35.28 47.47
N ALA A 46 -25.90 34.89 48.30
CA ALA A 46 -25.74 33.56 48.83
C ALA A 46 -25.51 33.74 50.33
N ASP A 47 -26.40 33.16 51.13
CA ASP A 47 -26.16 32.65 52.48
C ASP A 47 -27.48 32.07 52.98
N ASP A 48 -27.51 30.78 53.28
CA ASP A 48 -28.24 30.26 54.44
C ASP A 48 -27.84 28.81 54.75
N THR A 49 -27.09 28.71 55.85
CA THR A 49 -27.23 27.81 57.01
C THR A 49 -27.75 26.37 56.84
N ALA A 50 -27.03 25.46 57.49
CA ALA A 50 -27.34 24.05 57.68
C ALA A 50 -28.51 23.83 58.65
N ALA A 51 -29.41 22.89 58.32
CA ALA A 51 -30.11 22.06 59.30
C ALA A 51 -30.75 20.83 58.65
N GLU A 52 -30.44 19.69 59.26
CA GLU A 52 -30.93 18.34 59.00
C GLU A 52 -32.42 18.18 59.34
N LYS A 53 -33.22 17.64 58.39
CA LYS A 53 -34.47 16.90 58.69
C LYS A 53 -35.01 16.13 57.47
N ALA A 54 -34.85 14.81 57.46
CA ALA A 54 -35.80 13.88 56.83
C ALA A 54 -36.88 13.51 57.89
N PRO A 55 -38.08 12.97 57.58
CA PRO A 55 -38.43 12.21 56.38
C PRO A 55 -39.85 12.46 55.80
N ALA A 56 -40.05 12.19 54.51
CA ALA A 56 -41.38 11.85 53.97
C ALA A 56 -41.23 10.91 52.76
N LYS A 57 -41.65 9.67 52.94
CA LYS A 57 -41.64 8.59 51.94
C LYS A 57 -42.59 8.95 50.78
N LYS A 58 -42.05 9.23 49.60
CA LYS A 58 -42.81 9.28 48.35
C LYS A 58 -42.91 7.85 47.78
N ALA A 59 -44.11 7.31 47.72
CA ALA A 59 -44.40 6.00 47.14
C ALA A 59 -43.96 5.95 45.66
N PRO A 60 -43.33 4.86 45.19
CA PRO A 60 -42.95 4.73 43.79
C PRO A 60 -44.19 4.51 42.93
N ALA A 61 -44.35 5.35 41.91
CA ALA A 61 -45.37 5.20 40.88
C ALA A 61 -45.25 3.82 40.23
N LYS A 62 -46.39 3.13 40.19
CA LYS A 62 -46.60 1.80 39.59
C LYS A 62 -46.10 1.82 38.14
N LYS A 63 -45.15 0.94 37.81
CA LYS A 63 -44.71 0.65 36.44
C LYS A 63 -45.94 0.36 35.57
N ALA A 64 -46.12 1.14 34.50
CA ALA A 64 -46.99 0.75 33.41
C ALA A 64 -46.41 -0.52 32.76
N ALA A 65 -47.21 -1.58 32.70
CA ALA A 65 -46.86 -2.81 32.01
C ALA A 65 -46.60 -2.50 30.52
N PRO A 66 -45.56 -3.08 29.89
CA PRO A 66 -45.44 -3.00 28.45
C PRO A 66 -46.60 -3.79 27.83
N LYS A 67 -47.37 -3.12 26.98
CA LYS A 67 -48.37 -3.77 26.13
C LYS A 67 -47.64 -4.82 25.30
N ALA A 68 -48.08 -6.07 25.42
CA ALA A 68 -47.72 -7.13 24.51
C ALA A 68 -48.15 -6.70 23.11
N ALA A 69 -47.17 -6.33 22.28
CA ALA A 69 -47.35 -6.29 20.84
C ALA A 69 -47.01 -7.69 20.34
N ASP A 70 -47.89 -8.22 19.50
CA ASP A 70 -47.78 -9.53 18.88
C ASP A 70 -46.52 -9.60 18.00
N ASP A 71 -45.39 -9.98 18.58
CA ASP A 71 -44.16 -10.29 17.87
C ASP A 71 -44.28 -11.69 17.25
N ALA A 72 -44.99 -11.75 16.12
CA ALA A 72 -44.86 -12.85 15.18
C ALA A 72 -43.36 -13.03 14.88
N VAL A 73 -42.85 -14.26 15.05
CA VAL A 73 -41.45 -14.64 14.90
C VAL A 73 -40.95 -14.22 13.51
N ARG A 74 -40.42 -13.01 13.41
CA ARG A 74 -39.74 -12.52 12.22
C ARG A 74 -38.40 -13.23 12.24
N GLU A 75 -38.18 -14.14 11.28
CA GLU A 75 -36.85 -14.71 11.05
C GLU A 75 -35.80 -13.58 11.07
N PRO A 76 -34.59 -13.81 11.62
CA PRO A 76 -33.58 -12.79 11.76
C PRO A 76 -33.02 -12.41 10.37
N VAL A 77 -33.80 -11.65 9.62
CA VAL A 77 -33.39 -11.07 8.35
C VAL A 77 -32.29 -10.07 8.67
N LEU A 78 -31.12 -10.28 8.06
CA LEU A 78 -30.00 -9.35 8.16
C LEU A 78 -30.44 -7.96 7.70
N LYS A 79 -30.44 -7.02 8.64
CA LYS A 79 -30.68 -5.59 8.39
C LYS A 79 -29.34 -4.86 8.50
N VAL A 80 -29.26 -3.66 7.94
CA VAL A 80 -28.03 -2.85 7.91
C VAL A 80 -27.40 -2.67 9.31
N HIS A 81 -28.22 -2.52 10.36
CA HIS A 81 -27.74 -2.34 11.74
C HIS A 81 -27.20 -3.61 12.41
N HIS A 82 -27.42 -4.80 11.82
CA HIS A 82 -26.85 -6.07 12.29
C HIS A 82 -25.40 -6.27 11.81
N LEU A 83 -24.95 -5.51 10.80
CA LEU A 83 -23.58 -5.62 10.29
C LEU A 83 -22.58 -5.08 11.32
N ARG A 84 -21.61 -5.91 11.67
CA ARG A 84 -20.46 -5.58 12.53
C ARG A 84 -19.19 -6.06 11.85
N PRO A 85 -18.08 -5.32 11.95
CA PRO A 85 -16.80 -5.80 11.46
C PRO A 85 -16.38 -7.05 12.26
N ALA A 86 -15.63 -7.96 11.63
CA ALA A 86 -15.02 -9.08 12.33
C ALA A 86 -14.15 -8.57 13.51
N PRO A 87 -14.08 -9.31 14.62
CA PRO A 87 -13.30 -8.89 15.79
C PRO A 87 -11.84 -8.63 15.38
N GLY A 88 -11.33 -7.44 15.70
CA GLY A 88 -9.97 -7.03 15.36
C GLY A 88 -9.76 -6.47 13.94
N ALA A 89 -10.77 -6.50 13.06
CA ALA A 89 -10.66 -5.96 11.69
C ALA A 89 -10.48 -4.42 11.66
N LYS A 90 -10.97 -3.72 12.69
CA LYS A 90 -10.75 -2.30 12.89
C LYS A 90 -10.04 -2.10 14.22
N LYS A 91 -8.90 -1.42 14.19
CA LYS A 91 -8.16 -0.99 15.38
C LYS A 91 -8.26 0.52 15.51
N ASP A 92 -8.50 0.99 16.73
CA ASP A 92 -8.59 2.42 17.00
C ASP A 92 -7.24 3.11 16.77
N LYS A 93 -7.28 4.23 16.07
CA LYS A 93 -6.08 5.02 15.78
C LYS A 93 -5.66 5.79 17.02
N THR A 94 -4.43 5.59 17.47
CA THR A 94 -3.85 6.44 18.53
C THR A 94 -3.71 7.88 18.02
N ARG A 95 -4.49 8.80 18.61
CA ARG A 95 -4.40 10.23 18.33
C ARG A 95 -3.36 10.87 19.25
N VAL A 96 -2.16 11.08 18.72
CA VAL A 96 -1.04 11.67 19.48
C VAL A 96 -1.30 13.15 19.83
N GLY A 97 -0.71 13.62 20.93
CA GLY A 97 -0.88 15.00 21.40
C GLY A 97 -2.28 15.32 21.93
N ARG A 98 -2.95 14.36 22.58
CA ARG A 98 -4.28 14.54 23.19
C ARG A 98 -4.26 14.08 24.65
N GLY A 99 -3.85 14.98 25.54
CA GLY A 99 -3.74 14.69 26.99
C GLY A 99 -2.58 13.75 27.36
N GLU A 100 -2.30 13.66 28.66
CA GLU A 100 -1.17 12.89 29.19
C GLU A 100 -1.39 11.37 29.19
N GLY A 101 -2.65 10.90 29.32
CA GLY A 101 -2.99 9.48 29.24
C GLY A 101 -2.86 8.86 27.84
N SER A 102 -2.62 9.67 26.81
CA SER A 102 -2.23 9.20 25.47
C SER A 102 -0.73 9.45 25.23
N LYS A 103 -0.28 9.49 23.97
CA LYS A 103 1.04 10.03 23.63
C LYS A 103 1.02 11.57 23.75
N GLY A 104 0.91 12.08 24.97
CA GLY A 104 0.87 13.50 25.30
C GLY A 104 2.21 14.22 25.17
N LYS A 105 2.20 15.54 25.32
CA LYS A 105 3.34 16.49 25.35
C LYS A 105 4.30 16.41 24.15
N THR A 106 5.06 15.32 24.01
CA THR A 106 6.08 15.11 22.97
C THR A 106 5.57 14.28 21.80
N ALA A 107 4.37 13.71 21.88
CA ALA A 107 3.79 12.85 20.84
C ALA A 107 4.69 11.66 20.45
N GLY A 108 5.58 11.22 21.35
CA GLY A 108 6.55 10.14 21.10
C GLY A 108 7.84 10.57 20.39
N ARG A 109 8.07 11.89 20.20
CA ARG A 109 9.27 12.42 19.54
C ARG A 109 10.43 12.77 20.49
N GLY A 110 10.25 12.59 21.79
CA GLY A 110 11.24 13.02 22.80
C GLY A 110 11.23 14.54 23.02
N THR A 111 12.28 15.08 23.66
CA THR A 111 12.29 16.48 24.14
C THR A 111 12.83 17.47 23.11
N LYS A 112 14.09 17.33 22.70
CA LYS A 112 14.81 18.26 21.82
C LYS A 112 15.59 17.49 20.76
N GLY A 113 16.20 18.21 19.82
CA GLY A 113 17.04 17.65 18.75
C GLY A 113 16.34 17.59 17.40
N SER A 114 17.06 17.13 16.38
CA SER A 114 16.58 17.15 15.00
C SER A 114 15.33 16.29 14.81
N LYS A 115 15.27 15.10 15.43
CA LYS A 115 14.10 14.18 15.38
C LYS A 115 12.85 14.70 16.11
N ALA A 116 13.02 15.61 17.07
CA ALA A 116 11.90 16.24 17.76
C ALA A 116 11.21 17.28 16.87
N ARG A 117 12.01 18.07 16.14
CA ARG A 117 11.54 19.18 15.29
C ARG A 117 11.14 18.70 13.89
N ASN A 118 12.01 17.90 13.26
CA ASN A 118 11.93 17.46 11.87
C ASN A 118 12.23 15.96 11.73
N ASN A 119 12.11 15.43 10.51
CA ASN A 119 12.57 14.08 10.17
C ASN A 119 13.95 14.13 9.51
N ILE A 120 14.75 13.08 9.75
CA ILE A 120 16.05 12.89 9.10
C ILE A 120 15.84 12.00 7.87
N ARG A 121 16.54 12.30 6.76
CA ARG A 121 16.41 11.53 5.52
C ARG A 121 16.87 10.08 5.73
N PRO A 122 16.13 9.07 5.24
CA PRO A 122 16.61 7.69 5.21
C PRO A 122 17.96 7.58 4.47
N GLY A 123 18.90 6.85 5.05
CA GLY A 123 20.26 6.67 4.51
C GLY A 123 21.29 7.72 4.93
N PHE A 124 20.97 8.66 5.84
CA PHE A 124 21.96 9.52 6.47
C PHE A 124 22.51 8.89 7.76
N GLU A 125 23.83 8.69 7.83
CA GLU A 125 24.54 8.00 8.92
C GLU A 125 25.35 8.97 9.80
N GLY A 126 24.80 10.15 10.10
CA GLY A 126 25.41 11.07 11.08
C GLY A 126 26.65 11.82 10.58
N GLY A 127 26.93 11.82 9.28
CA GLY A 127 28.07 12.52 8.65
C GLY A 127 29.14 11.58 8.10
N GLN A 128 29.10 10.29 8.43
CA GLN A 128 29.92 9.28 7.76
C GLN A 128 29.43 9.04 6.31
N LEU A 129 30.32 8.54 5.45
CA LEU A 129 29.95 8.07 4.10
C LEU A 129 28.85 7.00 4.23
N PRO A 130 27.64 7.18 3.64
CA PRO A 130 26.56 6.21 3.77
C PRO A 130 26.89 4.83 3.18
N TYR A 131 26.26 3.77 3.71
CA TYR A 131 26.50 2.39 3.24
C TYR A 131 26.29 2.19 1.72
N HIS A 132 25.25 2.79 1.15
CA HIS A 132 24.96 2.73 -0.29
C HIS A 132 26.01 3.41 -1.17
N MET A 133 26.90 4.22 -0.58
CA MET A 133 28.05 4.83 -1.25
C MET A 133 29.35 4.06 -0.99
N ARG A 134 29.43 3.28 0.10
CA ARG A 134 30.60 2.43 0.42
C ARG A 134 30.64 1.18 -0.45
N ALA A 135 29.48 0.57 -0.69
CA ALA A 135 29.39 -0.64 -1.49
C ALA A 135 29.61 -0.31 -2.99
N PRO A 136 30.40 -1.12 -3.72
CA PRO A 136 30.49 -0.96 -5.17
C PRO A 136 29.13 -1.23 -5.82
N LYS A 137 28.87 -0.59 -6.97
CA LYS A 137 27.65 -0.85 -7.74
C LYS A 137 27.66 -2.29 -8.26
N LEU A 138 26.48 -2.92 -8.29
CA LEU A 138 26.31 -4.23 -8.90
C LEU A 138 26.79 -4.18 -10.36
N ARG A 139 27.52 -5.22 -10.77
CA ARG A 139 28.15 -5.30 -12.09
C ARG A 139 27.10 -5.52 -13.19
N GLY A 140 27.46 -5.14 -14.42
CA GLY A 140 26.67 -5.40 -15.62
C GLY A 140 25.58 -4.35 -15.89
N PHE A 141 24.68 -4.68 -16.81
CA PHE A 141 23.53 -3.86 -17.20
C PHE A 141 22.29 -4.74 -17.35
N LYS A 142 21.10 -4.13 -17.29
CA LYS A 142 19.85 -4.83 -17.61
C LYS A 142 19.63 -4.74 -19.12
N ASN A 143 19.65 -5.86 -19.84
CA ASN A 143 19.33 -5.90 -21.27
C ASN A 143 17.83 -5.62 -21.49
N PRO A 144 17.43 -4.50 -22.13
CA PRO A 144 16.02 -4.18 -22.39
C PRO A 144 15.32 -5.17 -23.32
N PHE A 145 16.09 -5.86 -24.17
CA PHE A 145 15.57 -6.82 -25.15
C PHE A 145 15.59 -8.26 -24.64
N ARG A 146 15.81 -8.47 -23.33
CA ARG A 146 15.76 -9.81 -22.73
C ARG A 146 14.34 -10.35 -22.86
N VAL A 147 14.19 -11.44 -23.61
CA VAL A 147 12.94 -12.20 -23.66
C VAL A 147 12.85 -13.05 -22.39
N GLU A 148 11.94 -12.67 -21.50
CA GLU A 148 11.62 -13.42 -20.30
C GLU A 148 10.54 -14.47 -20.59
N TYR A 149 10.74 -15.68 -20.08
CA TYR A 149 9.78 -16.78 -20.20
C TYR A 149 9.23 -17.09 -18.82
N GLN A 150 7.93 -17.29 -18.74
CA GLN A 150 7.27 -17.87 -17.60
C GLN A 150 7.47 -19.38 -17.61
N VAL A 151 7.85 -19.93 -16.47
CA VAL A 151 8.23 -21.34 -16.37
C VAL A 151 7.08 -22.20 -15.86
N VAL A 152 6.92 -23.39 -16.44
CA VAL A 152 6.01 -24.43 -15.96
C VAL A 152 6.77 -25.75 -15.86
N ASN A 153 6.70 -26.40 -14.70
CA ASN A 153 7.37 -27.68 -14.46
C ASN A 153 6.44 -28.86 -14.82
N LEU A 154 7.03 -30.02 -15.16
CA LEU A 154 6.29 -31.25 -15.45
C LEU A 154 5.42 -31.71 -14.27
N GLU A 155 5.89 -31.55 -13.04
CA GLU A 155 5.10 -31.85 -11.83
C GLU A 155 3.75 -31.12 -11.83
N LYS A 156 3.76 -29.82 -12.17
CA LYS A 156 2.53 -29.03 -12.23
C LYS A 156 1.63 -29.46 -13.39
N LEU A 157 2.23 -29.87 -14.51
CA LEU A 157 1.46 -30.41 -15.63
C LEU A 157 0.80 -31.75 -15.29
N ALA A 158 1.47 -32.62 -14.52
CA ALA A 158 0.90 -33.87 -14.07
C ALA A 158 -0.33 -33.65 -13.18
N GLU A 159 -0.29 -32.66 -12.27
CA GLU A 159 -1.45 -32.29 -11.45
C GLU A 159 -2.62 -31.71 -12.26
N LEU A 160 -2.31 -30.87 -13.25
CA LEU A 160 -3.32 -30.16 -14.03
C LEU A 160 -3.93 -31.00 -15.16
N TYR A 161 -3.25 -32.06 -15.58
CA TYR A 161 -3.66 -32.96 -16.65
C TYR A 161 -3.58 -34.43 -16.22
N PRO A 162 -4.38 -34.87 -15.24
CA PRO A 162 -4.35 -36.27 -14.77
C PRO A 162 -4.80 -37.27 -15.83
N LYS A 163 -5.65 -36.84 -16.78
CA LYS A 163 -6.12 -37.67 -17.91
C LYS A 163 -5.28 -37.51 -19.19
N GLY A 164 -4.31 -36.61 -19.16
CA GLY A 164 -3.53 -36.22 -20.33
C GLY A 164 -4.28 -35.28 -21.26
N GLY A 165 -3.66 -35.00 -22.41
CA GLY A 165 -4.25 -34.17 -23.45
C GLY A 165 -3.30 -33.13 -24.02
N ASP A 166 -3.89 -32.18 -24.74
CA ASP A 166 -3.16 -31.07 -25.35
C ASP A 166 -2.89 -29.98 -24.30
N VAL A 167 -1.66 -29.47 -24.31
CA VAL A 167 -1.19 -28.40 -23.43
C VAL A 167 -0.80 -27.23 -24.33
N THR A 168 -1.75 -26.34 -24.57
CA THR A 168 -1.51 -25.08 -25.27
C THR A 168 -1.29 -23.94 -24.28
N VAL A 169 -0.74 -22.80 -24.74
CA VAL A 169 -0.59 -21.60 -23.91
C VAL A 169 -1.95 -21.13 -23.38
N ASP A 170 -2.99 -21.16 -24.21
CA ASP A 170 -4.34 -20.75 -23.82
C ASP A 170 -4.95 -21.66 -22.74
N ASP A 171 -4.74 -22.98 -22.85
CA ASP A 171 -5.20 -23.93 -21.83
C ASP A 171 -4.46 -23.76 -20.50
N LEU A 172 -3.17 -23.45 -20.54
CA LEU A 172 -2.38 -23.14 -19.35
C LEU A 172 -2.88 -21.85 -18.68
N VAL A 173 -3.31 -20.85 -19.44
CA VAL A 173 -3.93 -19.63 -18.90
C VAL A 173 -5.29 -19.96 -18.28
N ALA A 174 -6.13 -20.74 -18.97
CA ALA A 174 -7.45 -21.13 -18.48
C ALA A 174 -7.39 -21.90 -17.16
N LYS A 175 -6.38 -22.77 -17.00
CA LYS A 175 -6.11 -23.52 -15.76
C LYS A 175 -5.36 -22.72 -14.69
N GLY A 176 -4.98 -21.46 -14.98
CA GLY A 176 -4.27 -20.58 -14.04
C GLY A 176 -2.81 -20.96 -13.79
N ALA A 177 -2.20 -21.75 -14.67
CA ALA A 177 -0.80 -22.16 -14.58
C ALA A 177 0.16 -21.05 -15.02
N VAL A 178 -0.26 -20.25 -16.00
CA VAL A 178 0.51 -19.13 -16.55
C VAL A 178 -0.33 -17.87 -16.63
N ARG A 179 0.33 -16.72 -16.73
CA ARG A 179 -0.29 -15.42 -16.95
C ARG A 179 -0.58 -15.23 -18.44
N LYS A 180 -1.63 -14.48 -18.73
CA LYS A 180 -1.94 -14.08 -20.12
C LYS A 180 -0.83 -13.19 -20.69
N ASN A 181 -0.57 -13.33 -22.00
CA ASN A 181 0.39 -12.54 -22.79
C ASN A 181 1.87 -12.67 -22.37
N GLU A 182 2.24 -13.71 -21.60
CA GLU A 182 3.63 -14.03 -21.30
C GLU A 182 4.06 -15.24 -22.14
N ARG A 183 5.34 -15.29 -22.55
CA ARG A 183 5.90 -16.45 -23.25
C ARG A 183 6.16 -17.58 -22.27
N VAL A 184 5.92 -18.82 -22.66
CA VAL A 184 5.97 -19.97 -21.76
C VAL A 184 7.14 -20.89 -22.09
N LYS A 185 7.87 -21.30 -21.05
CA LYS A 185 8.90 -22.34 -21.13
C LYS A 185 8.59 -23.50 -20.20
N VAL A 186 8.57 -24.72 -20.74
CA VAL A 186 8.39 -25.94 -19.94
C VAL A 186 9.74 -26.49 -19.49
N LEU A 187 9.83 -26.85 -18.20
CA LEU A 187 11.04 -27.36 -17.54
C LEU A 187 10.84 -28.78 -16.99
N GLY A 188 11.90 -29.59 -17.03
CA GLY A 188 11.87 -31.03 -16.75
C GLY A 188 11.84 -31.46 -15.27
N ASN A 189 11.41 -30.59 -14.37
CA ASN A 189 11.32 -30.91 -12.94
C ASN A 189 10.04 -31.71 -12.65
N GLY A 190 10.20 -32.86 -11.99
CA GLY A 190 9.14 -33.84 -11.78
C GLY A 190 9.09 -34.92 -12.87
N ASP A 191 8.30 -35.95 -12.63
CA ASP A 191 8.10 -37.06 -13.56
C ASP A 191 6.68 -37.05 -14.10
N ILE A 192 6.54 -37.52 -15.33
CA ILE A 192 5.28 -37.53 -16.02
C ILE A 192 4.98 -38.92 -16.53
N GLN A 193 3.85 -39.47 -16.09
CA GLN A 193 3.35 -40.78 -16.52
C GLN A 193 2.25 -40.66 -17.56
N VAL A 194 1.80 -39.42 -17.81
CA VAL A 194 0.63 -39.12 -18.62
C VAL A 194 1.07 -38.58 -19.97
N LYS A 195 0.39 -39.03 -21.02
CA LYS A 195 0.64 -38.56 -22.38
C LYS A 195 0.17 -37.11 -22.56
N LEU A 196 1.12 -36.21 -22.84
CA LEU A 196 0.86 -34.81 -23.13
C LEU A 196 1.31 -34.44 -24.55
N ASN A 197 0.52 -33.61 -25.23
CA ASN A 197 0.95 -32.92 -26.44
C ASN A 197 1.19 -31.45 -26.09
N VAL A 198 2.46 -31.06 -25.97
CA VAL A 198 2.84 -29.74 -25.48
C VAL A 198 3.10 -28.80 -26.67
N ALA A 199 2.33 -27.72 -26.77
CA ALA A 199 2.49 -26.65 -27.76
C ALA A 199 2.76 -25.32 -27.03
N VAL A 200 4.05 -24.99 -26.86
CA VAL A 200 4.52 -23.83 -26.08
C VAL A 200 5.74 -23.19 -26.75
N ASP A 201 6.11 -21.97 -26.35
CA ASP A 201 7.21 -21.25 -27.02
C ASP A 201 8.57 -21.97 -26.92
N LYS A 202 8.87 -22.58 -25.76
CA LYS A 202 10.14 -23.31 -25.53
C LYS A 202 9.97 -24.48 -24.57
N VAL A 203 10.76 -25.52 -24.76
CA VAL A 203 10.90 -26.64 -23.82
C VAL A 203 12.38 -26.82 -23.46
N SER A 204 12.68 -27.31 -22.26
CA SER A 204 14.05 -27.72 -21.92
C SER A 204 14.32 -29.12 -22.44
N GLY A 205 15.56 -29.43 -22.84
CA GLY A 205 15.89 -30.79 -23.32
C GLY A 205 15.56 -31.90 -22.32
N SER A 206 15.70 -31.64 -21.02
CA SER A 206 15.26 -32.59 -19.97
C SER A 206 13.74 -32.81 -19.92
N ALA A 207 12.95 -31.79 -20.26
CA ALA A 207 11.50 -31.93 -20.35
C ALA A 207 11.10 -32.68 -21.63
N GLU A 208 11.72 -32.36 -22.77
CA GLU A 208 11.48 -33.05 -24.03
C GLU A 208 11.70 -34.55 -23.90
N GLN A 209 12.83 -34.96 -23.32
CA GLN A 209 13.15 -36.37 -23.08
C GLN A 209 12.08 -37.08 -22.24
N LYS A 210 11.64 -36.46 -21.14
CA LYS A 210 10.63 -37.02 -20.24
C LYS A 210 9.24 -37.07 -20.88
N ILE A 211 8.85 -36.03 -21.64
CA ILE A 211 7.57 -35.99 -22.35
C ILE A 211 7.53 -37.07 -23.44
N VAL A 212 8.60 -37.23 -24.21
CA VAL A 212 8.71 -38.27 -25.24
C VAL A 212 8.75 -39.66 -24.61
N ALA A 213 9.44 -39.85 -23.49
CA ALA A 213 9.46 -41.11 -22.75
C ALA A 213 8.06 -41.51 -22.25
N ALA A 214 7.22 -40.54 -21.89
CA ALA A 214 5.81 -40.75 -21.54
C ALA A 214 4.88 -40.92 -22.77
N GLY A 215 5.44 -40.99 -23.99
CA GLY A 215 4.69 -41.15 -25.23
C GLY A 215 3.97 -39.89 -25.72
N GLY A 216 4.35 -38.72 -25.18
CA GLY A 216 3.86 -37.41 -25.56
C GLY A 216 4.56 -36.81 -26.78
N SER A 217 4.08 -35.66 -27.24
CA SER A 217 4.67 -34.90 -28.34
C SER A 217 4.98 -33.46 -27.92
N VAL A 218 6.03 -32.87 -28.50
CA VAL A 218 6.41 -31.47 -28.29
C VAL A 218 6.34 -30.76 -29.63
N LYS A 219 5.64 -29.63 -29.69
CA LYS A 219 5.46 -28.77 -30.88
C LYS A 219 5.90 -27.34 -30.57
#